data_AF-A0A6N8AS19-F1
#
_entry.id   AF-A0A6N8AS19-F1
#
_cell.length_a   1.000
_cell.length_b   1.000
_cell.length_c   1.000
_cell.angle_alpha   90.00
_cell.angle_beta   90.00
_cell.angle_gamma   90.00
#
_symmetry.space_group_name_H-M   'P 1'
#
loop_
_entity.id
_entity.type
_entity.pdbx_description
1 polymer ?
#
loop_
_entity_poly.entity_id
_entity_poly.type
_entity_poly.pdbx_seq_one_letter_code
_entity_poly.pdbx_strand_id
1 'polypeptide(L)'
;MTHNLQPLAPTIGAQPVRKRTGRPPVLINCGRYGRLSVPQIAVVAGVTDAAIRARLRYGWKGAQLCQAVGARPNAKRGEIRVPTMLIAVQLAQRFRDRAPSVEEIRKFRPMSLSAASRWRQVIRAALDAKGPRGAGDD
;
A
#
# COMPACT_ATOMS: atom_id res chain seq x y z
N MET A 1 17.66 -38.81 56.14
CA MET A 1 17.35 -37.38 55.87
C MET A 1 18.69 -36.67 55.91
N THR A 2 19.32 -36.29 54.80
CA THR A 2 19.02 -35.11 53.98
C THR A 2 19.69 -35.23 52.61
N HIS A 3 19.04 -34.65 51.60
CA HIS A 3 19.37 -34.76 50.19
C HIS A 3 20.51 -33.81 49.78
N ASN A 4 21.45 -34.30 48.96
CA ASN A 4 22.39 -33.46 48.23
C ASN A 4 21.70 -32.94 46.96
N LEU A 5 21.29 -31.67 46.96
CA LEU A 5 20.82 -30.96 45.78
C LEU A 5 21.97 -30.13 45.21
N GLN A 6 22.57 -30.57 44.11
CA GLN A 6 23.41 -29.72 43.26
C GLN A 6 22.52 -28.79 42.42
N PRO A 7 22.82 -27.49 42.32
CA PRO A 7 22.14 -26.63 41.35
C PRO A 7 22.71 -26.85 39.94
N LEU A 8 21.92 -27.48 39.07
CA LEU A 8 22.14 -27.43 37.62
C LEU A 8 21.76 -26.02 37.12
N ALA A 9 22.74 -25.15 37.03
CA ALA A 9 22.59 -23.89 36.30
C ALA A 9 22.49 -24.21 34.78
N PRO A 10 21.46 -23.78 34.05
CA PRO A 10 21.47 -23.86 32.61
C PRO A 10 22.44 -22.81 32.07
N THR A 11 23.61 -23.25 31.61
CA THR A 11 24.49 -22.42 30.78
C THR A 11 23.83 -22.26 29.41
N ILE A 12 22.89 -21.32 29.30
CA ILE A 12 22.45 -20.82 28.01
C ILE A 12 23.63 -20.03 27.46
N GLY A 13 24.38 -20.67 26.55
CA GLY A 13 25.40 -20.01 25.75
C GLY A 13 24.77 -18.84 24.99
N ALA A 14 24.86 -17.65 25.58
CA ALA A 14 24.56 -16.40 24.91
C ALA A 14 25.58 -16.25 23.78
N GLN A 15 25.21 -16.67 22.57
CA GLN A 15 26.00 -16.33 21.40
C GLN A 15 26.20 -14.81 21.39
N PRO A 16 27.43 -14.31 21.24
CA PRO A 16 27.66 -12.88 21.19
C PRO A 16 26.93 -12.34 19.96
N VAL A 17 25.82 -11.62 20.19
CA VAL A 17 25.12 -10.87 19.16
C VAL A 17 26.15 -9.94 18.56
N ARG A 18 26.61 -10.26 17.34
CA ARG A 18 27.58 -9.45 16.60
C ARG A 18 27.05 -8.02 16.60
N LYS A 19 27.68 -7.13 17.37
CA LYS A 19 27.40 -5.69 17.35
C LYS A 19 27.71 -5.25 15.93
N ARG A 20 26.68 -5.12 15.11
CA ARG A 20 26.79 -4.64 13.74
C ARG A 20 27.32 -3.21 13.87
N THR A 21 28.61 -3.02 13.60
CA THR A 21 29.30 -1.75 13.55
C THR A 21 28.77 -0.97 12.35
N GLY A 22 27.53 -0.51 12.47
CA GLY A 22 26.81 0.23 11.46
C GLY A 22 26.58 1.64 11.96
N ARG A 23 26.75 2.61 11.03
CA ARG A 23 26.31 4.00 11.20
C ARG A 23 24.97 4.04 11.96
N PRO A 24 24.81 4.94 12.95
CA PRO A 24 23.59 5.02 13.73
C PRO A 24 22.36 5.15 12.81
N PRO A 25 21.24 4.48 13.14
CA PRO A 25 20.06 4.49 12.31
C PRO A 25 19.58 5.93 12.11
N VAL A 26 19.33 6.30 10.86
CA VAL A 26 18.81 7.62 10.52
C VAL A 26 17.43 7.78 11.15
N LEU A 27 17.29 8.80 12.00
CA LEU A 27 16.03 9.17 12.63
C LEU A 27 15.26 10.14 11.74
N ILE A 28 13.98 9.85 11.52
CA ILE A 28 13.08 10.61 10.66
C ILE A 28 12.02 11.27 11.53
N ASN A 29 11.77 12.56 11.33
CA ASN A 29 10.70 13.27 12.03
C ASN A 29 9.33 12.79 11.54
N CYS A 30 8.58 12.13 12.42
CA CYS A 30 7.25 11.56 12.17
C CYS A 30 6.12 12.40 12.81
N GLY A 31 6.36 13.69 13.07
CA GLY A 31 5.36 14.59 13.65
C GLY A 31 4.97 14.16 15.06
N ARG A 32 3.67 13.91 15.28
CA ARG A 32 3.12 13.50 16.60
C ARG A 32 3.72 12.20 17.17
N TYR A 33 4.35 11.38 16.33
CA TYR A 33 5.01 10.13 16.75
C TYR A 33 6.48 10.33 17.12
N GLY A 34 6.99 11.56 17.06
CA GLY A 34 8.38 11.89 17.39
C GLY A 34 9.37 11.51 16.28
N ARG A 35 10.65 11.36 16.65
CA ARG A 35 11.72 10.97 15.74
C ARG A 35 11.92 9.46 15.79
N LEU A 36 11.67 8.78 14.68
CA LEU A 36 11.69 7.31 14.58
C LEU A 36 12.62 6.84 13.47
N SER A 37 13.26 5.70 13.67
CA SER A 37 13.97 4.97 12.61
C SER A 37 13.02 4.21 11.69
N VAL A 38 13.46 3.82 10.50
CA VAL A 38 12.64 3.04 9.54
C VAL A 38 11.99 1.79 10.16
N PRO A 39 12.70 0.94 10.94
CA PRO A 39 12.09 -0.22 11.59
C PRO A 39 11.00 0.16 12.60
N GLN A 40 11.21 1.24 13.36
CA GLN A 40 10.23 1.72 14.33
C GLN A 40 8.97 2.26 13.64
N ILE A 41 9.14 3.00 12.53
CA ILE A 41 8.01 3.47 11.71
C ILE A 41 7.24 2.28 11.15
N ALA A 42 7.94 1.23 10.69
CA ALA A 42 7.34 0.03 10.14
C ALA A 42 6.45 -0.68 11.17
N VAL A 43 6.92 -0.81 12.42
CA VAL A 43 6.13 -1.34 13.55
C VAL A 43 4.90 -0.48 13.82
N VAL A 44 5.06 0.85 13.94
CA VAL A 44 3.94 1.78 14.21
C VAL A 44 2.90 1.75 13.07
N ALA A 45 3.35 1.67 11.82
CA ALA A 45 2.49 1.64 10.65
C ALA A 45 1.95 0.24 10.31
N GLY A 46 2.39 -0.82 10.99
CA GLY A 46 2.00 -2.21 10.66
C GLY A 46 2.39 -2.63 9.24
N VAL A 47 3.60 -2.25 8.79
CA VAL A 47 4.11 -2.57 7.43
C VAL A 47 5.56 -3.04 7.46
N THR A 48 6.10 -3.40 6.29
CA THR A 48 7.51 -3.73 6.14
C THR A 48 8.39 -2.49 6.01
N ASP A 49 9.67 -2.61 6.39
CA ASP A 49 10.70 -1.60 6.17
C ASP A 49 10.78 -1.16 4.69
N ALA A 50 10.62 -2.09 3.76
CA ALA A 50 10.63 -1.82 2.33
C ALA A 50 9.48 -0.88 1.92
N ALA A 51 8.30 -1.04 2.52
CA ALA A 51 7.16 -0.16 2.29
C ALA A 51 7.42 1.26 2.83
N ILE A 52 8.07 1.40 3.99
CA ILE A 52 8.47 2.72 4.51
C ILE A 52 9.52 3.39 3.62
N ARG A 53 10.51 2.64 3.13
CA ARG A 53 11.49 3.15 2.15
C ARG A 53 10.81 3.59 0.85
N ALA A 54 9.78 2.89 0.41
CA ALA A 54 8.98 3.31 -0.73
C ALA A 54 8.22 4.62 -0.43
N ARG A 55 7.54 4.74 0.73
CA ARG A 55 6.86 5.97 1.15
C ARG A 55 7.79 7.19 1.15
N LEU A 56 9.01 7.04 1.69
CA LEU A 56 10.03 8.09 1.68
C LEU A 56 10.43 8.49 0.25
N ARG A 57 10.64 7.53 -0.65
CA ARG A 57 10.91 7.78 -2.08
C ARG A 57 9.76 8.51 -2.77
N TYR A 58 8.51 8.22 -2.39
CA TYR A 58 7.32 8.91 -2.88
C TYR A 58 7.03 10.24 -2.15
N GLY A 59 7.94 10.72 -1.30
CA GLY A 59 7.85 12.04 -0.67
C GLY A 59 6.93 12.13 0.55
N TRP A 60 6.52 11.02 1.15
CA TRP A 60 5.72 11.03 2.38
C TRP A 60 6.55 11.56 3.56
N LYS A 61 5.93 12.34 4.45
CA LYS A 61 6.62 13.02 5.55
C LYS A 61 5.78 13.02 6.84
N GLY A 62 6.44 13.25 7.98
CA GLY A 62 5.77 13.46 9.26
C GLY A 62 4.88 12.28 9.66
N ALA A 63 3.72 12.59 10.22
CA ALA A 63 2.78 11.58 10.73
C ALA A 63 2.22 10.65 9.65
N GLN A 64 2.30 11.03 8.36
CA GLN A 64 1.85 10.18 7.25
C GLN A 64 2.67 8.89 7.14
N LEU A 65 3.95 8.92 7.53
CA LEU A 65 4.82 7.74 7.51
C LEU A 65 4.35 6.63 8.44
N CYS A 66 3.71 7.01 9.55
CA CYS A 66 3.21 6.12 10.60
C CYS A 66 1.76 5.63 10.35
N GLN A 67 1.17 5.95 9.20
CA GLN A 67 -0.21 5.53 8.89
C GLN A 67 -0.25 4.05 8.49
N ALA A 68 -1.25 3.32 9.01
CA ALA A 68 -1.51 1.95 8.60
C ALA A 68 -1.88 1.84 7.11
N VAL A 69 -1.61 0.71 6.48
CA VAL A 69 -2.04 0.45 5.09
C VAL A 69 -3.57 0.47 5.05
N GLY A 70 -4.13 1.30 4.16
CA GLY A 70 -5.58 1.49 4.03
C GLY A 70 -6.19 2.53 4.97
N ALA A 71 -5.53 2.89 6.09
CA ALA A 71 -6.00 3.93 6.99
C ALA A 71 -5.67 5.32 6.44
N ARG A 72 -6.59 5.87 5.63
CA ARG A 72 -6.59 7.29 5.21
C ARG A 72 -7.87 7.97 5.72
N PRO A 73 -7.88 8.44 6.99
CA PRO A 73 -9.10 8.94 7.64
C PRO A 73 -9.71 10.19 6.99
N ASN A 74 -8.99 10.86 6.09
CA ASN A 74 -9.47 12.07 5.40
C ASN A 74 -9.79 11.87 3.91
N ALA A 75 -9.80 10.62 3.41
CA ALA A 75 -10.07 10.37 2.00
C ALA A 75 -11.55 10.64 1.69
N LYS A 76 -11.84 11.73 0.96
CA LYS A 76 -13.22 12.10 0.62
C LYS A 76 -13.82 11.08 -0.34
N ARG A 77 -15.16 10.93 -0.31
CA ARG A 77 -15.89 10.10 -1.28
C ARG A 77 -15.70 10.71 -2.68
N GLY A 78 -15.18 9.94 -3.63
CA GLY A 78 -14.89 10.39 -5.01
C GLY A 78 -13.44 10.83 -5.27
N GLU A 79 -12.58 10.86 -4.24
CA GLU A 79 -11.16 11.22 -4.42
C GLU A 79 -10.38 10.10 -5.13
N ILE A 80 -9.56 10.45 -6.13
CA ILE A 80 -8.77 9.52 -6.93
C ILE A 80 -7.53 9.08 -6.14
N ARG A 81 -7.50 7.82 -5.68
CA ARG A 81 -6.56 7.36 -4.63
C ARG A 81 -5.27 6.71 -5.15
N VAL A 82 -5.24 6.29 -6.42
CA VAL A 82 -4.10 5.62 -7.07
C VAL A 82 -4.06 5.95 -8.57
N PRO A 83 -2.90 5.86 -9.24
CA PRO A 83 -2.78 6.11 -10.68
C PRO A 83 -3.79 5.32 -11.53
N THR A 84 -4.12 4.09 -11.11
CA THR A 84 -5.13 3.22 -11.73
C THR A 84 -6.55 3.82 -11.67
N MET A 85 -6.94 4.46 -10.56
CA MET A 85 -8.24 5.13 -10.45
C MET A 85 -8.29 6.38 -11.31
N LEU A 86 -7.17 7.09 -11.48
CA LEU A 86 -7.10 8.23 -12.40
C LEU A 86 -7.33 7.77 -13.83
N ILE A 87 -6.70 6.66 -14.22
CA ILE A 87 -6.94 6.02 -15.53
C ILE A 87 -8.43 5.68 -15.67
N ALA A 88 -9.03 5.04 -14.68
CA ALA A 88 -10.44 4.66 -14.71
C ALA A 88 -11.36 5.88 -14.92
N VAL A 89 -11.16 6.95 -14.15
CA VAL A 89 -11.98 8.17 -14.24
C VAL A 89 -11.81 8.83 -15.61
N GLN A 90 -10.58 8.98 -16.10
CA GLN A 90 -10.31 9.59 -17.40
C GLN A 90 -10.94 8.78 -18.54
N LEU A 91 -10.83 7.45 -18.50
CA LEU A 91 -11.45 6.57 -19.48
C LEU A 91 -12.98 6.63 -19.41
N ALA A 92 -13.56 6.62 -18.21
CA ALA A 92 -15.02 6.71 -18.02
C ALA A 92 -15.60 8.08 -18.43
N GLN A 93 -14.85 9.16 -18.25
CA GLN A 93 -15.23 10.50 -18.72
C GLN A 93 -15.19 10.58 -20.25
N ARG A 94 -14.17 9.97 -20.88
CA ARG A 94 -13.97 10.04 -22.32
C ARG A 94 -14.88 9.09 -23.12
N PHE A 95 -15.10 7.89 -22.58
CA PHE A 95 -15.86 6.82 -23.21
C PHE A 95 -17.01 6.41 -22.30
N ARG A 96 -17.98 7.32 -22.13
CA ARG A 96 -19.06 7.16 -21.16
C ARG A 96 -20.08 6.11 -21.58
N ASP A 97 -20.43 6.09 -22.86
CA ASP A 97 -21.60 5.35 -23.37
C ASP A 97 -21.21 4.12 -24.20
N ARG A 98 -19.91 3.88 -24.40
CA ARG A 98 -19.41 2.75 -25.18
C ARG A 98 -18.05 2.28 -24.72
N ALA A 99 -17.75 1.00 -24.98
CA ALA A 99 -16.41 0.48 -24.78
C ALA A 99 -15.48 0.96 -25.92
N PRO A 100 -14.34 1.60 -25.62
CA PRO A 100 -13.36 1.98 -26.63
C PRO A 100 -12.58 0.78 -27.16
N SER A 101 -12.00 0.92 -28.35
CA SER A 101 -11.01 -0.03 -28.86
C SER A 101 -9.68 0.08 -28.12
N VAL A 102 -8.84 -0.96 -28.24
CA VAL A 102 -7.50 -0.98 -27.62
C VAL A 102 -6.64 0.17 -28.16
N GLU A 103 -6.73 0.48 -29.45
CA GLU A 103 -5.99 1.58 -30.07
C GLU A 103 -6.50 2.95 -29.62
N GLU A 104 -7.81 3.12 -29.43
CA GLU A 104 -8.38 4.36 -28.87
C GLU A 104 -7.89 4.63 -27.44
N ILE A 105 -7.78 3.58 -26.61
CA ILE A 105 -7.22 3.69 -25.25
C ILE A 105 -5.75 4.10 -25.33
N ARG A 106 -4.95 3.46 -26.19
CA ARG A 106 -3.51 3.73 -26.33
C ARG A 106 -3.22 5.13 -26.87
N LYS A 107 -4.04 5.61 -27.83
CA LYS A 107 -3.94 6.97 -28.37
C LYS A 107 -4.28 8.02 -27.31
N PHE A 108 -5.30 7.76 -26.49
CA PHE A 108 -5.71 8.66 -25.41
C PHE A 108 -4.73 8.66 -24.24
N ARG A 109 -4.20 7.50 -23.87
CA ARG A 109 -3.23 7.34 -22.81
C ARG A 109 -2.17 6.31 -23.20
N PRO A 110 -0.94 6.75 -23.53
CA PRO A 110 0.13 5.85 -23.92
C PRO A 110 0.36 4.76 -22.87
N MET A 111 0.15 3.51 -23.27
CA MET A 111 0.35 2.33 -22.43
C MET A 111 0.60 1.09 -23.30
N SER A 112 1.01 -0.02 -22.67
CA SER A 112 1.23 -1.29 -23.37
C SER A 112 -0.08 -1.89 -23.90
N LEU A 113 0.02 -2.70 -24.95
CA LEU A 113 -1.11 -3.40 -25.57
C LEU A 113 -1.91 -4.24 -24.54
N SER A 114 -1.19 -4.96 -23.66
CA SER A 114 -1.80 -5.79 -22.62
C SER A 114 -2.52 -4.95 -21.55
N ALA A 115 -1.98 -3.79 -21.20
CA ALA A 115 -2.65 -2.88 -20.26
C ALA A 115 -3.93 -2.31 -20.86
N ALA A 116 -3.88 -1.85 -22.11
CA ALA A 116 -5.05 -1.33 -22.82
C ALA A 116 -6.14 -2.41 -23.03
N SER A 117 -5.74 -3.65 -23.32
CA SER A 117 -6.67 -4.78 -23.46
C SER A 117 -7.41 -5.09 -22.15
N ARG A 118 -6.71 -5.07 -21.01
CA ARG A 118 -7.34 -5.24 -19.69
C ARG A 118 -8.33 -4.12 -19.39
N TRP A 119 -7.96 -2.86 -19.66
CA TRP A 119 -8.87 -1.73 -19.48
C TRP A 119 -10.13 -1.83 -20.34
N ARG A 120 -9.98 -2.26 -21.60
CA ARG A 120 -11.13 -2.51 -22.48
C ARG A 120 -12.08 -3.54 -21.89
N GLN A 121 -11.57 -4.66 -21.37
CA GLN A 121 -12.39 -5.69 -20.72
C GLN A 121 -13.14 -5.14 -19.51
N VAL A 122 -12.47 -4.37 -18.64
CA VAL A 122 -13.09 -3.74 -17.46
C VAL A 122 -14.22 -2.79 -17.85
N ILE A 123 -14.00 -1.93 -18.86
CA ILE A 123 -15.02 -0.99 -19.33
C ILE A 123 -16.23 -1.73 -19.91
N ARG A 124 -15.99 -2.79 -20.69
CA ARG A 124 -17.05 -3.63 -21.27
C ARG A 124 -17.92 -4.25 -20.19
N ALA A 125 -17.30 -4.92 -19.21
CA ALA A 125 -18.01 -5.53 -18.10
C ALA A 125 -18.80 -4.50 -17.27
N ALA A 126 -18.27 -3.28 -17.09
CA ALA A 126 -18.96 -2.22 -16.38
C ALA A 126 -20.19 -1.67 -17.13
N LEU A 127 -20.16 -1.67 -18.47
CA LEU A 127 -21.29 -1.28 -19.32
C LEU A 127 -22.35 -2.39 -19.35
N ASP A 128 -21.93 -3.65 -19.45
CA ASP A 128 -22.84 -4.81 -19.42
C ASP A 128 -23.58 -4.91 -18.07
N ALA A 129 -22.89 -4.66 -16.95
CA ALA A 129 -23.49 -4.58 -15.62
C ALA A 129 -24.48 -3.41 -15.44
N LYS A 130 -24.49 -2.45 -16.37
CA LYS A 130 -25.43 -1.32 -16.42
C LYS A 130 -26.65 -1.59 -17.31
N GLY A 131 -26.76 -2.77 -17.93
CA GLY A 131 -27.96 -3.25 -18.63
C GLY A 131 -29.21 -3.19 -17.73
N PRO A 132 -30.43 -3.23 -18.32
CA PRO A 132 -31.64 -2.69 -17.70
C PRO A 132 -31.83 -3.25 -16.29
N ARG A 133 -31.67 -2.38 -15.29
CA ARG A 133 -32.23 -2.65 -13.96
C ARG A 133 -33.73 -2.75 -14.19
N GLY A 134 -34.27 -3.95 -14.05
CA GLY A 134 -35.69 -4.22 -14.17
C GLY A 134 -36.50 -3.23 -13.35
N ALA A 135 -37.58 -2.76 -13.95
CA ALA A 135 -38.79 -2.44 -13.23
C ALA A 135 -39.23 -3.68 -12.42
N GLY A 136 -39.77 -3.47 -11.21
CA GLY A 136 -40.19 -4.49 -10.24
C GLY A 136 -39.19 -4.57 -9.08
N ASP A 137 -39.55 -4.31 -7.82
CA ASP A 137 -40.82 -4.51 -7.13
C ASP A 137 -41.23 -3.28 -6.30
N ASP A 138 -42.55 -3.18 -6.09
CA ASP A 138 -43.28 -2.35 -5.13
C ASP A 138 -42.68 -2.27 -3.71
#